data_AF-A0A5E7SM89-F1
#
_entry.id   AF-A0A5E7SM89-F1
#
_cell.length_a   1.000
_cell.length_b   1.000
_cell.length_c   1.000
_cell.angle_alpha   90.00
_cell.angle_beta   90.00
_cell.angle_gamma   90.00
#
_symmetry.space_group_name_H-M   'P 1'
#
loop_
_entity.id
_entity.type
_entity.pdbx_description
1 polymer ?
#
loop_
_entity_poly.entity_id
_entity_poly.type
_entity_poly.pdbx_seq_one_letter_code
_entity_poly.pdbx_strand_id
1 'polypeptide(L)'
;MSKPAKIFFLGVFVSLIVLAVGYALDKREQSALDTLVVKCKNLVREAPNGPLQEWQKSPLVCEPTELMYANDLIGIQKDIAQSYWKRGDYFLWSQLLAVLLLGVLTLPYAWYSLLRRVRELVKAITGK
;
A
#
# COMPACT_ATOMS: atom_id res chain seq x y z
N MET A 1 -1.66 31.68 -14.95
CA MET A 1 -1.25 30.25 -14.96
C MET A 1 -1.68 29.62 -16.28
N SER A 2 -0.75 29.07 -17.06
CA SER A 2 -1.06 28.49 -18.38
C SER A 2 -1.93 27.24 -18.25
N LYS A 3 -2.81 26.96 -19.23
CA LYS A 3 -3.64 25.74 -19.28
C LYS A 3 -2.87 24.44 -18.97
N PRO A 4 -1.67 24.20 -19.53
CA PRO A 4 -0.91 22.99 -19.21
C PRO A 4 -0.39 22.93 -17.78
N ALA A 5 -0.08 24.08 -17.15
CA ALA A 5 0.30 24.10 -15.73
C ALA A 5 -0.88 23.68 -14.83
N LYS A 6 -2.11 24.13 -15.11
CA LYS A 6 -3.29 23.72 -14.34
C LYS A 6 -3.50 22.19 -14.37
N ILE A 7 -3.31 21.57 -15.54
CA ILE A 7 -3.45 20.11 -15.71
C ILE A 7 -2.37 19.37 -14.90
N PHE A 8 -1.13 19.86 -14.93
CA PHE A 8 -0.05 19.26 -14.13
C PHE A 8 -0.34 19.32 -12.63
N PHE A 9 -0.72 20.48 -12.09
CA PHE A 9 -1.02 20.62 -10.66
C PHE A 9 -2.25 19.81 -10.24
N LEU A 10 -3.27 19.72 -11.09
CA LEU A 10 -4.42 18.84 -10.86
C LEU A 10 -3.96 17.38 -10.76
N GLY A 11 -3.05 16.95 -11.64
CA GLY A 11 -2.49 15.60 -11.60
C GLY A 11 -1.70 15.30 -10.33
N VAL A 12 -0.84 16.22 -9.91
CA VAL A 12 -0.11 16.09 -8.64
C VAL A 12 -1.08 15.97 -7.47
N PHE A 13 -2.12 16.80 -7.45
CA PHE A 13 -3.11 16.79 -6.38
C PHE A 13 -3.88 15.47 -6.33
N VAL A 14 -4.33 14.94 -7.48
CA VAL A 14 -5.01 13.64 -7.55
C VAL A 14 -4.08 12.51 -7.10
N SER A 15 -2.82 12.49 -7.52
CA SER A 15 -1.86 11.47 -7.09
C SER A 15 -1.61 11.50 -5.57
N LEU A 16 -1.55 12.69 -4.96
CA LEU A 16 -1.44 12.82 -3.51
C LEU A 16 -2.67 12.25 -2.78
N ILE A 17 -3.88 12.48 -3.30
CA ILE A 17 -5.10 11.91 -2.74
C ILE A 17 -5.08 10.38 -2.82
N VAL A 18 -4.70 9.81 -3.97
CA VAL A 18 -4.60 8.36 -4.14
C VAL A 18 -3.63 7.74 -3.13
N LEU A 19 -2.46 8.34 -2.94
CA LEU A 19 -1.48 7.90 -1.95
C LEU A 19 -2.04 7.97 -0.52
N ALA A 20 -2.68 9.08 -0.17
CA ALA A 20 -3.24 9.27 1.17
C ALA A 20 -4.35 8.24 1.47
N VAL A 21 -5.21 7.95 0.50
CA VAL A 21 -6.26 6.92 0.63
C VAL A 21 -5.65 5.53 0.73
N GLY A 22 -4.67 5.20 -0.12
CA GLY A 22 -3.96 3.92 -0.06
C GLY A 22 -3.29 3.67 1.29
N TYR A 23 -2.60 4.70 1.82
CA TYR A 23 -1.99 4.65 3.14
C TYR A 23 -3.03 4.49 4.26
N ALA A 24 -4.14 5.22 4.19
CA ALA A 24 -5.20 5.13 5.19
C ALA A 24 -5.86 3.74 5.23
N LEU A 25 -6.07 3.13 4.05
CA LEU A 25 -6.61 1.77 3.95
C LEU A 25 -5.62 0.74 4.51
N ASP A 26 -4.35 0.80 4.10
CA ASP A 26 -3.32 -0.11 4.63
C ASP A 26 -3.19 0.00 6.16
N LYS A 27 -3.25 1.22 6.70
CA LYS A 27 -3.18 1.44 8.15
C LYS A 27 -4.40 0.90 8.89
N ARG A 28 -5.59 0.94 8.30
CA ARG A 28 -6.80 0.34 8.88
C ARG A 28 -6.70 -1.18 8.95
N GLU A 29 -6.28 -1.81 7.86
CA GLU A 29 -6.08 -3.27 7.80
C GLU A 29 -4.98 -3.72 8.77
N GLN A 30 -3.89 -2.95 8.86
CA GLN A 30 -2.83 -3.21 9.83
C GLN A 30 -3.34 -3.15 11.27
N SER A 31 -4.13 -2.12 11.60
CA SER A 31 -4.70 -1.99 12.95
C SER A 31 -5.61 -3.16 13.29
N ALA A 32 -6.45 -3.61 12.34
CA ALA A 32 -7.31 -4.77 12.55
C ALA A 32 -6.49 -6.05 12.81
N LEU A 33 -5.42 -6.28 12.04
CA LEU A 33 -4.52 -7.40 12.24
C LEU A 33 -3.81 -7.33 13.59
N ASP A 34 -3.31 -6.16 13.97
CA ASP A 34 -2.66 -5.94 15.27
C ASP A 34 -3.60 -6.27 16.43
N THR A 35 -4.90 -5.92 16.33
CA THR A 35 -5.86 -6.31 17.37
C THR A 35 -6.03 -7.82 17.50
N LEU A 36 -5.98 -8.58 16.40
CA LEU A 36 -6.05 -10.05 16.42
C LEU A 36 -4.79 -10.65 17.02
N VAL A 37 -3.61 -10.12 16.67
CA VAL A 37 -2.33 -10.54 17.23
C VAL A 37 -2.28 -10.28 18.74
N VAL A 38 -2.74 -9.12 19.20
CA VAL A 38 -2.82 -8.79 20.63
C VAL A 38 -3.76 -9.75 21.36
N LYS A 39 -4.92 -10.07 20.79
CA LYS A 39 -5.85 -11.06 21.36
C LYS A 39 -5.20 -12.44 21.48
N CYS A 40 -4.47 -12.89 20.46
CA CYS A 40 -3.73 -14.14 20.50
C CYS A 40 -2.67 -14.14 21.62
N LYS A 41 -1.86 -13.07 21.72
CA LYS A 41 -0.83 -12.93 22.75
C LYS A 41 -1.42 -12.92 24.17
N ASN A 42 -2.59 -12.32 24.36
CA ASN A 42 -3.29 -12.34 25.66
C ASN A 42 -3.77 -13.75 26.02
N LEU A 43 -4.33 -14.51 25.07
CA LEU A 43 -4.75 -15.89 25.32
C LEU A 43 -3.58 -16.81 25.65
N VAL A 44 -2.44 -16.65 25.00
CA VAL A 44 -1.21 -17.39 25.34
C VAL A 44 -0.73 -17.05 26.75
N ARG A 45 -0.87 -15.79 27.17
CA ARG A 45 -0.45 -15.32 28.50
C ARG A 45 -1.39 -15.74 29.62
N GLU A 46 -2.69 -15.81 29.34
CA GLU A 46 -3.75 -16.21 30.30
C GLU A 46 -3.98 -17.71 30.35
N ALA A 47 -3.44 -18.49 29.39
CA ALA A 47 -3.53 -19.94 29.40
C ALA A 47 -2.91 -20.49 30.71
N PRO A 48 -3.69 -21.15 31.57
CA PRO A 48 -3.17 -21.68 32.82
C PRO A 48 -2.12 -22.75 32.53
N ASN A 49 -1.03 -22.76 33.29
CA ASN A 49 0.01 -23.80 33.29
C ASN A 49 -0.53 -25.15 33.85
N GLY A 50 -1.69 -25.61 33.36
CA GLY A 50 -2.34 -26.85 33.75
C GLY A 50 -2.07 -27.98 32.74
N PRO A 51 -2.18 -29.25 33.17
CA PRO A 51 -1.80 -30.39 32.34
C PRO A 51 -2.80 -30.61 31.19
N LEU A 52 -2.26 -30.73 29.97
CA LEU A 52 -2.90 -31.29 28.77
C LEU A 52 -4.27 -30.70 28.39
N GLN A 53 -4.27 -29.51 27.82
CA GLN A 53 -5.34 -29.07 26.92
C GLN A 53 -4.84 -29.04 25.47
N GLU A 54 -5.76 -29.25 24.53
CA GLU A 54 -5.58 -29.33 23.07
C GLU A 54 -4.58 -28.33 22.45
N TRP A 55 -4.40 -27.17 23.08
CA TRP A 55 -3.39 -26.13 22.77
C TRP A 55 -1.93 -26.60 22.79
N GLN A 56 -1.63 -27.75 23.40
CA GLN A 56 -0.27 -28.32 23.43
C GLN A 56 0.10 -29.11 22.17
N LYS A 57 -0.87 -29.51 21.33
CA LYS A 57 -0.61 -30.25 20.08
C LYS A 57 -0.05 -29.37 18.96
N SER A 58 -0.35 -28.07 18.99
CA SER A 58 0.23 -27.06 18.10
C SER A 58 0.53 -25.81 18.93
N PRO A 59 1.80 -25.38 19.06
CA PRO A 59 2.13 -24.17 19.80
C PRO A 59 1.34 -22.99 19.21
N LEU A 60 0.70 -22.21 20.08
CA LEU A 60 0.03 -20.97 19.70
C LEU A 60 1.07 -19.95 19.23
N VAL A 61 1.42 -20.03 17.95
CA VAL A 61 2.18 -19.00 17.24
C VAL A 61 1.22 -17.85 16.96
N CYS A 62 1.56 -16.66 17.44
CA CYS A 62 0.78 -15.45 17.20
C CYS A 62 1.42 -14.54 16.14
N GLU A 63 2.61 -14.89 15.65
CA GLU A 63 3.33 -14.10 14.66
C GLU A 63 2.80 -14.41 13.24
N PRO A 64 2.28 -13.41 12.50
CA PRO A 64 1.63 -13.63 11.20
C PRO A 64 2.53 -14.29 10.15
N THR A 65 3.82 -13.95 10.15
CA THR A 65 4.81 -14.47 9.20
C THR A 65 5.10 -15.95 9.42
N GLU A 66 5.08 -16.40 10.67
CA GLU A 66 5.30 -17.81 11.02
C GLU A 66 4.05 -18.66 10.76
N LEU A 67 2.86 -18.06 10.92
CA LEU A 67 1.58 -18.69 10.62
C LEU A 67 1.39 -19.04 9.14
N MET A 68 2.15 -18.43 8.22
CA MET A 68 2.08 -18.75 6.79
C MET A 68 2.59 -20.16 6.45
N TYR A 69 3.47 -20.71 7.28
CA TYR A 69 4.09 -22.03 7.06
C TYR A 69 3.46 -23.13 7.92
N ALA A 70 2.49 -22.78 8.77
CA ALA A 70 1.79 -23.72 9.63
C ALA A 70 0.61 -24.36 8.88
N ASN A 71 0.54 -25.69 8.88
CA ASN A 71 -0.51 -26.44 8.18
C ASN A 71 -1.79 -26.64 9.03
N ASP A 72 -1.69 -26.60 10.37
CA ASP A 72 -2.82 -26.83 11.30
C ASP A 72 -3.18 -25.56 12.05
N LEU A 73 -3.78 -24.60 11.33
CA LEU A 73 -4.27 -23.34 11.89
C LEU A 73 -5.69 -23.52 12.46
N ILE A 74 -5.86 -23.26 13.76
CA ILE A 74 -7.16 -23.41 14.45
C ILE A 74 -7.57 -22.09 15.12
N GLY A 75 -8.86 -21.77 15.10
CA GLY A 75 -9.43 -20.60 15.79
C GLY A 75 -8.79 -19.27 15.35
N ILE A 76 -8.31 -18.50 16.32
CA ILE A 76 -7.77 -17.13 16.11
C ILE A 76 -6.54 -17.12 15.19
N GLN A 77 -5.76 -18.22 15.12
CA GLN A 77 -4.65 -18.33 14.20
C GLN A 77 -5.11 -18.32 12.73
N LYS A 78 -6.25 -18.96 12.45
CA LYS A 78 -6.87 -18.95 11.12
C LYS A 78 -7.37 -17.56 10.76
N ASP A 79 -7.94 -16.83 11.73
CA ASP A 79 -8.40 -15.45 11.51
C ASP A 79 -7.23 -14.51 11.23
N ILE A 80 -6.11 -14.64 11.96
CA ILE A 80 -4.88 -13.88 11.71
C ILE A 80 -4.33 -14.19 10.32
N ALA A 81 -4.21 -15.48 9.97
CA ALA A 81 -3.73 -15.90 8.66
C ALA A 81 -4.64 -15.37 7.55
N GLN A 82 -5.96 -15.50 7.68
CA GLN A 82 -6.91 -15.02 6.68
C GLN A 82 -6.85 -13.49 6.52
N SER A 83 -6.76 -12.74 7.62
CA SER A 83 -6.60 -11.28 7.58
C SER A 83 -5.27 -10.88 6.95
N TYR A 84 -4.19 -11.60 7.25
CA TYR A 84 -2.88 -11.37 6.64
C TYR A 84 -2.89 -11.64 5.13
N TRP A 85 -3.49 -12.75 4.69
CA TRP A 85 -3.63 -13.07 3.26
C TRP A 85 -4.55 -12.10 2.52
N LYS A 86 -5.59 -11.59 3.18
CA LYS A 86 -6.48 -10.55 2.62
C LYS A 86 -5.83 -9.17 2.58
N ARG A 87 -4.81 -8.93 3.40
CA ARG A 87 -4.00 -7.71 3.36
C ARG A 87 -3.19 -7.73 2.06
N GLY A 88 -3.82 -7.33 0.97
CA GLY A 88 -3.11 -6.98 -0.25
C GLY A 88 -2.22 -5.75 -0.01
N ASP A 89 -1.20 -5.57 -0.85
CA ASP A 89 -0.31 -4.41 -0.78
C ASP A 89 -1.01 -3.14 -1.31
N TYR A 90 -2.09 -2.69 -0.67
CA TYR A 90 -2.87 -1.51 -1.06
C TYR A 90 -1.99 -0.27 -1.17
N PHE A 91 -0.98 -0.15 -0.31
CA PHE A 91 -0.01 0.93 -0.38
C PHE A 91 0.86 0.85 -1.63
N LEU A 92 1.41 -0.32 -1.96
CA LEU A 92 2.19 -0.53 -3.19
C LEU A 92 1.36 -0.25 -4.45
N TRP A 93 0.13 -0.76 -4.49
CA TRP A 93 -0.79 -0.51 -5.60
C TRP A 93 -1.13 0.98 -5.73
N SER A 94 -1.35 1.67 -4.61
CA SER A 94 -1.59 3.12 -4.63
C SER A 94 -0.37 3.91 -5.10
N GLN A 95 0.85 3.50 -4.73
CA GLN A 95 2.09 4.10 -5.22
C GLN A 95 2.25 3.91 -6.73
N LEU A 96 2.05 2.68 -7.22
CA LEU A 96 2.16 2.36 -8.64
C LEU A 96 1.15 3.17 -9.45
N LEU A 97 -0.10 3.26 -8.98
CA LEU A 97 -1.15 4.05 -9.62
C LEU A 97 -0.86 5.56 -9.59
N ALA A 98 -0.32 6.09 -8.49
CA ALA A 98 0.08 7.49 -8.37
C ALA A 98 1.22 7.86 -9.33
N VAL A 99 2.22 6.99 -9.49
CA VAL A 99 3.33 7.16 -10.45
C VAL A 99 2.81 7.13 -11.89
N LEU A 100 1.91 6.19 -12.19
CA LEU A 100 1.31 6.05 -13.52
C LEU A 100 0.48 7.29 -13.89
N LEU A 101 -0.32 7.81 -12.95
CA LEU A 101 -1.06 9.05 -13.12
C LEU A 101 -0.14 10.25 -13.35
N LEU A 102 0.94 10.39 -12.59
CA LEU A 102 1.93 11.45 -12.80
C LEU A 102 2.60 11.33 -14.17
N GLY A 103 2.98 10.12 -14.59
CA GLY A 103 3.57 9.88 -15.90
C GLY A 103 2.64 10.29 -17.05
N VAL A 104 1.37 9.89 -16.99
CA VAL A 104 0.37 10.23 -18.01
C VAL A 104 0.07 11.73 -18.04
N LEU A 105 0.02 12.40 -16.88
CA LEU A 105 -0.30 13.82 -16.79
C LEU A 105 0.91 14.74 -17.05
N THR A 106 2.12 14.25 -16.87
CA THR A 106 3.36 14.97 -17.21
C THR A 106 3.67 14.92 -18.71
N LEU A 107 3.30 13.85 -19.40
CA LEU A 107 3.47 13.67 -20.86
C LEU A 107 3.04 14.88 -21.70
N PRO A 108 1.80 15.42 -21.59
CA PRO A 108 1.38 16.57 -22.38
C PRO A 108 2.15 17.85 -22.04
N TYR A 109 2.57 18.02 -20.78
CA TYR A 109 3.39 19.16 -20.38
C TYR A 109 4.80 19.05 -20.97
N ALA A 110 5.43 17.88 -20.85
CA ALA A 110 6.73 17.59 -21.43
C ALA A 110 6.72 17.79 -22.95
N TRP A 111 5.71 17.25 -23.63
CA TRP A 111 5.52 17.42 -25.07
C TRP A 111 5.38 18.90 -25.48
N TYR A 112 4.55 19.66 -24.77
CA TYR A 112 4.40 21.09 -25.04
C TYR A 112 5.73 21.86 -24.85
N SER A 113 6.47 21.54 -23.79
CA SER A 113 7.76 22.18 -23.51
C SER A 113 8.82 21.86 -24.58
N LEU A 114 8.85 20.62 -25.07
CA LEU A 114 9.73 20.18 -26.16
C LEU A 114 9.40 20.92 -27.45
N LEU A 115 8.13 20.93 -27.86
CA LEU A 115 7.69 21.65 -29.06
C LEU A 115 8.00 23.15 -28.99
N ARG A 116 7.92 23.76 -27.81
CA ARG A 116 8.29 25.16 -27.61
C ARG A 116 9.79 25.37 -27.81
N ARG A 117 10.64 24.55 -27.18
CA ARG A 117 12.09 24.64 -27.36
C ARG A 117 12.54 24.36 -28.79
N VAL A 118 11.92 23.41 -29.48
CA VAL A 118 12.18 23.14 -30.90
C VAL A 118 11.85 24.38 -31.75
N ARG A 119 10.71 25.05 -31.49
CA ARG A 119 10.38 26.30 -32.21
C ARG A 119 11.37 27.42 -31.93
N GLU A 120 11.83 27.55 -30.70
CA GLU A 120 12.86 28.55 -30.31
C GLU A 120 14.20 28.25 -30.99
N LEU A 121 14.62 26.98 -31.05
CA LEU A 121 15.80 26.54 -31.80
C LEU A 121 15.68 26.81 -33.30
N VAL A 122 14.54 26.48 -33.90
CA VAL A 122 14.29 26.73 -35.33
C VAL A 122 14.35 28.22 -35.63
N LYS A 123 13.77 29.08 -34.78
CA LYS A 123 13.88 30.54 -34.92
C LYS A 123 15.33 31.02 -34.85
N ALA A 124 16.10 30.53 -33.88
CA ALA A 124 17.52 30.85 -33.74
C ALA A 124 18.33 30.44 -34.99
N ILE A 125 18.06 29.28 -35.57
CA ILE A 125 18.73 28.79 -36.80
C ILE A 125 18.29 29.60 -38.03
N THR A 126 17.01 29.96 -38.13
CA THR A 126 16.47 30.72 -39.28
C THR A 126 16.71 32.23 -39.19
N GLY A 127 17.32 32.71 -38.10
CA GLY A 127 17.68 34.12 -37.93
C GLY A 127 16.47 35.06 -37.80
N LYS A 128 15.31 34.55 -37.35
CA LYS A 128 14.07 35.33 -37.14
C LYS A 128 13.75 35.51 -35.66
#